data_AF-A0A7T2DDA7-F1
#
_entry.id   AF-A0A7T2DDA7-F1
#
_cell.length_a   1.000
_cell.length_b   1.000
_cell.length_c   1.000
_cell.angle_alpha   90.00
_cell.angle_beta   90.00
_cell.angle_gamma   90.00
#
_symmetry.space_group_name_H-M   'P 1'
#
loop_
_entity.id
_entity.type
_entity.pdbx_description
1 polymer ?
#
loop_
_entity_poly.entity_id
_entity_poly.type
_entity_poly.pdbx_seq_one_letter_code
_entity_poly.pdbx_strand_id
1 'polypeptide(L)'
;MIASNIRLPHDSGVHMSSHDKGAGQWLVLGLPIALGLAWITQGTGVIGNDPERNIWIPDDLTMPLQVQAAYNGERIFFRYRWPAERAHVYHDMLRYEGGNWVRHGASRVGPDPDGTYEDRVTMLVDDGGVPDFGRYGGYVTVGDRMRFFTDSASPAEVSAHPHLGETLGLTEVQKHLPETRRDAADWRSVVDAETLAAQREAGYFLDLWHWRAGRANPIGASDDQWIGEDRFGDAGQGPFTTNWDGATGQPRWMFDPETTGIHALRWEDVQAETVDFDGIYYLSRAMAVDFDPDHDWQDGDVIPRRLLDEGAGSRSDIRVHGDARWADGFWDVTLVRAMDTGSPLDDKAFREQGVYDIGIAVHRNATGSRWHYVSHPHRLGLGRHADIQARRIDGDSPAWNDDWYEMTLFYPGQVNWPLLTSRAHAGAPDIAAGKPVRPRHSEQQLALYGVEREFNDAIVGQWRLTLIAGLLTMLGVTFALLPAFRPSRRGERS
;
A
#
# COMPACT_ATOMS: atom_id res chain seq x y z
N MET A 1 60.52 -75.19 53.58
CA MET A 1 61.82 -75.37 52.91
C MET A 1 61.83 -74.39 51.74
N ILE A 2 62.60 -73.29 51.78
CA ILE A 2 64.03 -73.23 51.36
C ILE A 2 64.13 -73.81 49.94
N ALA A 3 64.52 -73.13 48.86
CA ALA A 3 65.42 -71.99 48.61
C ALA A 3 65.14 -71.47 47.17
N SER A 4 65.21 -70.16 46.86
CA SER A 4 66.39 -69.41 46.34
C SER A 4 66.83 -69.88 44.95
N ASN A 5 67.21 -69.11 43.92
CA ASN A 5 67.69 -67.73 43.70
C ASN A 5 67.94 -67.65 42.14
N ILE A 6 67.61 -66.62 41.33
CA ILE A 6 68.30 -65.33 41.06
C ILE A 6 68.49 -65.07 39.54
N ARG A 7 68.12 -63.84 39.11
CA ARG A 7 68.58 -62.94 37.98
C ARG A 7 68.15 -63.11 36.49
N LEU A 8 67.16 -62.27 36.09
CA LEU A 8 67.10 -61.11 35.15
C LEU A 8 68.31 -60.77 34.21
N PRO A 9 68.21 -59.89 33.16
CA PRO A 9 67.07 -59.02 32.69
C PRO A 9 66.88 -58.91 31.14
N HIS A 10 65.75 -58.35 30.65
CA HIS A 10 65.64 -56.96 30.12
C HIS A 10 64.35 -56.69 29.31
N ASP A 11 63.69 -55.61 29.74
CA ASP A 11 62.77 -54.67 29.10
C ASP A 11 61.92 -55.03 27.88
N SER A 12 60.62 -54.99 28.15
CA SER A 12 59.47 -54.90 27.26
C SER A 12 59.42 -53.58 26.48
N GLY A 13 59.41 -53.69 25.15
CA GLY A 13 59.08 -52.60 24.23
C GLY A 13 57.61 -52.19 24.30
N VAL A 14 57.40 -50.88 24.29
CA VAL A 14 56.12 -50.17 24.20
C VAL A 14 55.48 -50.41 22.83
N HIS A 15 54.28 -50.99 22.78
CA HIS A 15 53.41 -50.94 21.60
C HIS A 15 52.39 -49.81 21.76
N MET A 16 52.64 -48.70 21.08
CA MET A 16 51.68 -47.61 20.87
C MET A 16 50.54 -48.08 19.96
N SER A 17 49.30 -47.94 20.40
CA SER A 17 48.12 -47.99 19.53
C SER A 17 48.10 -46.75 18.64
N SER A 18 48.11 -46.92 17.32
CA SER A 18 47.81 -45.82 16.40
C SER A 18 46.30 -45.60 16.38
N HIS A 19 45.81 -44.72 17.27
CA HIS A 19 44.48 -44.15 17.09
C HIS A 19 44.49 -43.26 15.85
N ASP A 20 43.56 -43.57 14.94
CA ASP A 20 43.31 -42.87 13.70
C ASP A 20 42.71 -41.48 14.02
N LYS A 21 43.57 -40.51 14.34
CA LYS A 21 43.18 -39.19 14.89
C LYS A 21 42.60 -38.21 13.85
N GLY A 22 42.60 -38.57 12.57
CA GLY A 22 42.20 -37.66 11.48
C GLY A 22 40.69 -37.53 11.25
N ALA A 23 39.93 -38.63 11.33
CA ALA A 23 38.50 -38.63 11.00
C ALA A 23 37.61 -38.04 12.11
N GLY A 24 38.00 -38.21 13.38
CA GLY A 24 37.23 -37.71 14.53
C GLY A 24 37.24 -36.18 14.67
N GLN A 25 38.31 -35.50 14.26
CA GLN A 25 38.42 -34.04 14.42
C GLN A 25 37.49 -33.27 13.47
N TRP A 26 37.25 -33.78 12.25
CA TRP A 26 36.32 -33.17 11.30
C TRP A 26 34.84 -33.35 11.71
N LEU A 27 34.49 -34.47 12.33
CA LEU A 27 33.17 -34.71 12.93
C LEU A 27 32.89 -33.80 14.14
N VAL A 28 33.89 -33.63 15.01
CA VAL A 28 33.73 -32.93 16.29
C VAL A 28 33.70 -31.40 16.12
N LEU A 29 34.28 -30.85 15.05
CA LEU A 29 34.30 -29.40 14.81
C LEU A 29 33.46 -28.98 13.60
N GLY A 30 33.43 -29.74 12.49
CA GLY A 30 32.74 -29.34 11.27
C GLY A 30 31.22 -29.44 11.36
N LEU A 31 30.69 -30.50 11.99
CA LEU A 31 29.24 -30.71 12.11
C LEU A 31 28.58 -29.68 13.03
N PRO A 32 29.12 -29.34 14.22
CA PRO A 32 28.54 -28.29 15.07
C PRO A 32 28.62 -26.90 14.44
N ILE A 33 29.70 -26.59 13.69
CA ILE A 33 29.81 -25.32 12.96
C ILE A 33 28.76 -25.23 11.85
N ALA A 34 28.58 -26.31 11.08
CA ALA A 34 27.59 -26.34 10.00
C ALA A 34 26.14 -26.33 10.53
N LEU A 35 25.85 -27.03 11.63
CA LEU A 35 24.57 -26.96 12.32
C LEU A 35 24.33 -25.60 12.98
N GLY A 36 25.38 -24.95 13.52
CA GLY A 36 25.31 -23.59 14.05
C GLY A 36 25.05 -22.56 12.95
N LEU A 37 25.71 -22.69 11.79
CA LEU A 37 25.43 -21.88 10.61
C LEU A 37 24.01 -22.11 10.09
N ALA A 38 23.55 -23.36 10.02
CA ALA A 38 22.17 -23.69 9.63
C ALA A 38 21.14 -23.12 10.63
N TRP A 39 21.41 -23.18 11.94
CA TRP A 39 20.56 -22.58 12.97
C TRP A 39 20.47 -21.05 12.84
N ILE A 40 21.60 -20.38 12.65
CA ILE A 40 21.65 -18.92 12.48
C ILE A 40 20.94 -18.51 11.18
N THR A 41 21.11 -19.29 10.10
CA THR A 41 20.52 -18.96 8.79
C THR A 41 19.07 -19.41 8.61
N GLN A 42 18.58 -20.40 9.36
CA GLN A 42 17.17 -20.80 9.30
C GLN A 42 16.23 -19.89 10.12
N GLY A 43 16.75 -19.03 11.00
CA GLY A 43 15.94 -18.34 12.02
C GLY A 43 16.02 -16.81 12.05
N THR A 44 16.95 -16.17 11.36
CA THR A 44 16.96 -14.69 11.27
C THR A 44 15.92 -14.25 10.24
N GLY A 45 14.81 -13.68 10.70
CA GLY A 45 13.78 -13.11 9.82
C GLY A 45 14.40 -12.02 8.94
N VAL A 46 14.43 -12.26 7.63
CA VAL A 46 14.81 -11.24 6.64
C VAL A 46 13.68 -10.25 6.39
N ILE A 47 12.47 -10.55 6.87
CA ILE A 47 11.26 -9.74 6.76
C ILE A 47 11.15 -8.88 8.00
N GLY A 48 11.04 -7.56 7.80
CA GLY A 48 10.84 -6.58 8.86
C GLY A 48 10.81 -5.17 8.28
N ASN A 49 10.45 -4.18 9.08
CA ASN A 49 10.42 -2.79 8.59
C ASN A 49 11.81 -2.34 8.12
N ASP A 50 11.84 -1.68 6.96
CA ASP A 50 13.06 -1.18 6.33
C ASP A 50 12.76 0.18 5.68
N PRO A 51 12.79 1.27 6.49
CA PRO A 51 12.42 2.59 6.01
C PRO A 51 13.32 3.12 4.89
N GLU A 52 14.59 2.71 4.84
CA GLU A 52 15.54 3.12 3.79
C GLU A 52 15.12 2.60 2.41
N ARG A 53 14.41 1.46 2.37
CA ARG A 53 13.85 0.89 1.14
C ARG A 53 12.36 1.22 0.94
N ASN A 54 11.80 2.19 1.67
CA ASN A 54 10.36 2.47 1.66
C ASN A 54 9.51 1.24 2.03
N ILE A 55 9.92 0.47 3.05
CA ILE A 55 9.18 -0.70 3.52
C ILE A 55 8.70 -0.49 4.95
N TRP A 56 7.40 -0.62 5.11
CA TRP A 56 6.72 -0.70 6.39
C TRP A 56 5.60 -1.72 6.26
N ILE A 57 5.60 -2.73 7.12
CA ILE A 57 4.66 -3.83 7.10
C ILE A 57 3.60 -3.54 8.18
N PRO A 58 2.31 -3.42 7.82
CA PRO A 58 1.26 -3.27 8.82
C PRO A 58 1.12 -4.54 9.66
N ASP A 59 0.70 -4.40 10.92
CA ASP A 59 0.49 -5.53 11.83
C ASP A 59 -0.55 -6.52 11.28
N ASP A 60 -1.65 -5.98 10.75
CA ASP A 60 -2.65 -6.73 9.99
C ASP A 60 -2.36 -6.63 8.50
N LEU A 61 -2.27 -7.78 7.82
CA LEU A 61 -2.11 -7.81 6.36
C LEU A 61 -3.45 -7.80 5.61
N THR A 62 -4.56 -7.96 6.32
CA THR A 62 -5.91 -7.97 5.79
C THR A 62 -6.86 -7.19 6.69
N MET A 63 -7.91 -6.61 6.12
CA MET A 63 -8.98 -5.98 6.90
C MET A 63 -10.35 -6.19 6.27
N PRO A 64 -11.44 -6.27 7.06
CA PRO A 64 -12.78 -6.32 6.49
C PRO A 64 -13.22 -4.95 5.98
N LEU A 65 -14.06 -4.95 4.96
CA LEU A 65 -14.82 -3.80 4.49
C LEU A 65 -16.23 -4.27 4.16
N GLN A 66 -17.22 -3.46 4.54
CA GLN A 66 -18.63 -3.66 4.24
C GLN A 66 -19.06 -2.64 3.21
N VAL A 67 -19.78 -3.09 2.17
CA VAL A 67 -20.26 -2.22 1.09
C VAL A 67 -21.73 -2.44 0.80
N GLN A 68 -22.45 -1.34 0.58
CA GLN A 68 -23.78 -1.33 0.01
C GLN A 68 -23.83 -0.36 -1.17
N ALA A 69 -24.66 -0.65 -2.16
CA ALA A 69 -24.92 0.24 -3.27
C ALA A 69 -26.43 0.39 -3.51
N ALA A 70 -26.85 1.58 -3.90
CA ALA A 70 -28.23 1.86 -4.27
C ALA A 70 -28.29 2.87 -5.42
N TYR A 71 -29.41 2.90 -6.16
CA TYR A 71 -29.62 3.87 -7.25
C TYR A 71 -31.11 4.15 -7.47
N ASN A 72 -31.45 5.32 -7.99
CA ASN A 72 -32.84 5.74 -8.24
C ASN A 72 -33.13 6.13 -9.71
N GLY A 73 -32.16 5.95 -10.61
CA GLY A 73 -32.25 6.34 -12.03
C GLY A 73 -31.69 7.73 -12.33
N GLU A 74 -31.41 8.53 -11.30
CA GLU A 74 -30.75 9.84 -11.42
C GLU A 74 -29.41 9.85 -10.68
N ARG A 75 -29.35 9.20 -9.52
CA ARG A 75 -28.20 9.15 -8.62
C ARG A 75 -27.86 7.73 -8.22
N ILE A 76 -26.58 7.51 -7.95
CA ILE A 76 -26.02 6.29 -7.38
C ILE A 76 -25.39 6.60 -6.03
N PHE A 77 -25.51 5.67 -5.10
CA PHE A 77 -25.06 5.76 -3.73
C PHE A 77 -24.17 4.57 -3.42
N PHE A 78 -23.02 4.83 -2.80
CA PHE A 78 -22.13 3.81 -2.27
C PHE A 78 -21.89 4.06 -0.79
N ARG A 79 -22.25 3.10 0.05
CA ARG A 79 -21.99 3.14 1.48
C ARG A 79 -20.87 2.17 1.83
N TYR A 80 -19.90 2.66 2.58
CA TYR A 80 -18.72 1.93 3.02
C TYR A 80 -18.69 1.92 4.55
N ARG A 81 -18.36 0.77 5.13
CA ARG A 81 -18.13 0.65 6.56
C ARG A 81 -16.91 -0.22 6.86
N TRP A 82 -15.94 0.31 7.61
CA TRP A 82 -14.69 -0.42 7.92
C TRP A 82 -14.21 -0.13 9.34
N PRO A 83 -13.48 -1.07 9.98
CA PRO A 83 -12.93 -0.84 11.30
C PRO A 83 -11.69 0.06 11.24
N ALA A 84 -11.66 1.02 12.16
CA ALA A 84 -10.49 1.84 12.43
C ALA A 84 -10.41 2.04 13.94
N GLU A 85 -9.24 1.79 14.53
CA GLU A 85 -9.04 1.97 15.98
C GLU A 85 -9.32 3.41 16.41
N ARG A 86 -9.07 4.36 15.49
CA ARG A 86 -9.17 5.81 15.70
C ARG A 86 -9.58 6.45 14.38
N ALA A 87 -10.26 7.59 14.46
CA ALA A 87 -10.55 8.42 13.29
C ALA A 87 -9.39 9.38 13.03
N HIS A 88 -8.61 9.16 11.96
CA HIS A 88 -7.65 10.17 11.53
C HIS A 88 -8.34 11.16 10.59
N VAL A 89 -8.69 12.33 11.14
CA VAL A 89 -9.36 13.41 10.40
C VAL A 89 -8.44 14.58 10.05
N TYR A 90 -7.27 14.67 10.68
CA TYR A 90 -6.32 15.74 10.39
C TYR A 90 -5.43 15.37 9.20
N HIS A 91 -5.11 16.37 8.38
CA HIS A 91 -4.18 16.21 7.27
C HIS A 91 -3.37 17.46 7.03
N ASP A 92 -2.04 17.35 7.14
CA ASP A 92 -1.10 18.41 6.76
C ASP A 92 -1.39 19.72 7.53
N MET A 93 -0.97 19.76 8.79
CA MET A 93 -1.19 20.83 9.76
C MET A 93 0.04 21.75 9.86
N LEU A 94 -0.16 23.04 10.10
CA LEU A 94 0.91 23.98 10.43
C LEU A 94 0.85 24.28 11.92
N ARG A 95 1.90 23.95 12.66
CA ARG A 95 2.03 24.26 14.08
C ARG A 95 3.01 25.42 14.27
N TYR A 96 2.65 26.40 15.07
CA TYR A 96 3.55 27.47 15.45
C TYR A 96 4.51 26.97 16.54
N GLU A 97 5.81 27.05 16.28
CA GLU A 97 6.88 26.60 17.16
C GLU A 97 8.08 27.55 17.10
N GLY A 98 8.45 28.15 18.23
CA GLY A 98 9.66 28.96 18.35
C GLY A 98 9.71 30.10 17.34
N GLY A 99 8.57 30.72 17.04
CA GLY A 99 8.45 31.82 16.07
C GLY A 99 8.26 31.41 14.61
N ASN A 100 8.09 30.11 14.31
CA ASN A 100 7.97 29.60 12.93
C ASN A 100 6.77 28.68 12.76
N TRP A 101 6.18 28.68 11.56
CA TRP A 101 5.16 27.69 11.18
C TRP A 101 5.82 26.42 10.66
N VAL A 102 5.76 25.37 11.47
CA VAL A 102 6.31 24.04 11.19
C VAL A 102 5.22 23.13 10.63
N ARG A 103 5.53 22.41 9.57
CA ARG A 103 4.61 21.50 8.91
C ARG A 103 4.62 20.13 9.60
N HIS A 104 3.45 19.67 10.04
CA HIS A 104 3.17 18.32 10.51
C HIS A 104 2.22 17.62 9.54
N GLY A 105 2.52 16.39 9.14
CA GLY A 105 1.71 15.65 8.17
C GLY A 105 2.32 15.60 6.76
N ALA A 106 2.85 14.44 6.44
CA ALA A 106 3.32 14.09 5.10
C ALA A 106 3.15 12.58 4.89
N SER A 107 3.03 12.16 3.63
CA SER A 107 3.08 10.74 3.32
C SER A 107 4.50 10.25 3.57
N ARG A 108 4.72 9.56 4.68
CA ARG A 108 6.01 8.98 5.08
C ARG A 108 5.95 7.46 5.05
N VAL A 109 7.09 6.82 5.26
CA VAL A 109 7.17 5.37 5.43
C VAL A 109 6.54 5.00 6.77
N GLY A 110 5.42 4.27 6.71
CA GLY A 110 4.61 3.91 7.88
C GLY A 110 3.66 5.04 8.33
N PRO A 111 3.04 4.87 9.52
CA PRO A 111 2.15 5.86 10.10
C PRO A 111 2.81 7.22 10.32
N ASP A 112 2.07 8.31 10.09
CA ASP A 112 2.46 9.63 10.55
C ASP A 112 2.45 9.66 12.10
N PRO A 113 3.58 9.98 12.75
CA PRO A 113 3.72 9.92 14.21
C PRO A 113 2.85 10.95 14.93
N ASP A 114 2.49 12.03 14.24
CA ASP A 114 1.61 13.06 14.77
C ASP A 114 0.13 12.75 14.50
N GLY A 115 -0.20 11.64 13.83
CA GLY A 115 -1.57 11.29 13.48
C GLY A 115 -2.24 12.26 12.49
N THR A 116 -1.47 13.14 11.85
CA THR A 116 -1.94 14.22 10.97
C THR A 116 -2.00 13.80 9.50
N TYR A 117 -2.41 12.55 9.25
CA TYR A 117 -2.51 12.00 7.91
C TYR A 117 -3.79 11.18 7.73
N GLU A 118 -4.86 11.87 7.37
CA GLU A 118 -6.23 11.37 7.23
C GLU A 118 -6.46 9.94 6.68
N ASP A 119 -7.52 9.33 7.23
CA ASP A 119 -8.15 8.12 6.70
C ASP A 119 -8.87 8.43 5.37
N ARG A 120 -8.88 7.44 4.47
CA ARG A 120 -9.41 7.58 3.11
C ARG A 120 -10.06 6.29 2.64
N VAL A 121 -11.12 6.42 1.84
CA VAL A 121 -11.65 5.33 1.01
C VAL A 121 -11.65 5.79 -0.44
N THR A 122 -11.22 4.91 -1.32
CA THR A 122 -11.17 5.14 -2.76
C THR A 122 -11.83 3.99 -3.51
N MET A 123 -12.50 4.31 -4.61
CA MET A 123 -13.10 3.29 -5.48
C MET A 123 -12.75 3.61 -6.93
N LEU A 124 -12.14 2.64 -7.60
CA LEU A 124 -11.98 2.61 -9.04
C LEU A 124 -13.22 2.00 -9.68
N VAL A 125 -13.69 2.61 -10.77
CA VAL A 125 -14.86 2.16 -11.54
C VAL A 125 -14.46 2.02 -13.02
N ASP A 126 -14.88 0.90 -13.62
CA ASP A 126 -14.80 0.67 -15.06
C ASP A 126 -16.12 0.14 -15.60
N ASP A 127 -16.45 0.53 -16.82
CA ASP A 127 -17.64 0.09 -17.57
C ASP A 127 -17.30 -0.95 -18.66
N GLY A 128 -16.10 -1.55 -18.59
CA GLY A 128 -15.53 -2.44 -19.59
C GLY A 128 -14.60 -1.75 -20.58
N GLY A 129 -14.36 -0.45 -20.42
CA GLY A 129 -13.42 0.32 -21.23
C GLY A 129 -11.95 -0.03 -20.97
N VAL A 130 -11.65 -0.64 -19.81
CA VAL A 130 -10.31 -1.12 -19.45
C VAL A 130 -10.31 -2.66 -19.33
N PRO A 131 -10.00 -3.40 -20.40
CA PRO A 131 -10.28 -4.84 -20.51
C PRO A 131 -9.73 -5.72 -19.39
N ASP A 132 -8.58 -5.35 -18.82
CA ASP A 132 -7.88 -6.13 -17.80
C ASP A 132 -8.24 -5.74 -16.36
N PHE A 133 -8.95 -4.63 -16.16
CA PHE A 133 -9.32 -4.17 -14.82
C PHE A 133 -10.23 -5.17 -14.08
N GLY A 134 -11.28 -5.68 -14.72
CA GLY A 134 -12.16 -6.69 -14.12
C GLY A 134 -11.48 -8.03 -13.78
N ARG A 135 -10.28 -8.29 -14.31
CA ARG A 135 -9.51 -9.52 -14.05
C ARG A 135 -8.47 -9.36 -12.98
N TYR A 136 -7.83 -8.19 -12.89
CA TYR A 136 -6.63 -7.96 -12.07
C TYR A 136 -6.77 -6.78 -11.11
N GLY A 137 -7.86 -6.02 -11.17
CA GLY A 137 -8.16 -4.90 -10.29
C GLY A 137 -7.10 -3.82 -10.35
N GLY A 138 -6.82 -3.19 -9.20
CA GLY A 138 -5.87 -2.08 -9.10
C GLY A 138 -4.44 -2.38 -9.55
N TYR A 139 -4.03 -3.64 -9.67
CA TYR A 139 -2.67 -4.00 -10.13
C TYR A 139 -2.35 -3.48 -11.53
N VAL A 140 -3.34 -3.38 -12.43
CA VAL A 140 -3.12 -2.83 -13.79
C VAL A 140 -2.68 -1.37 -13.76
N THR A 141 -2.93 -0.66 -12.65
CA THR A 141 -2.53 0.75 -12.49
C THR A 141 -1.14 0.94 -11.91
N VAL A 142 -0.47 -0.15 -11.50
CA VAL A 142 0.81 -0.11 -10.80
C VAL A 142 1.93 -0.37 -11.79
N GLY A 143 2.45 0.69 -12.41
CA GLY A 143 3.52 0.58 -13.41
C GLY A 143 4.93 0.45 -12.83
N ASP A 144 5.91 0.49 -13.74
CA ASP A 144 7.33 0.44 -13.41
C ASP A 144 7.78 1.64 -12.57
N ARG A 145 8.67 1.40 -11.59
CA ARG A 145 9.34 2.43 -10.75
C ARG A 145 8.41 3.52 -10.20
N MET A 146 7.19 3.14 -9.83
CA MET A 146 6.17 4.02 -9.27
C MET A 146 6.64 4.65 -7.94
N ARG A 147 6.14 5.85 -7.63
CA ARG A 147 6.42 6.56 -6.36
C ARG A 147 6.26 5.65 -5.14
N PHE A 148 7.16 5.84 -4.16
CA PHE A 148 7.28 5.05 -2.94
C PHE A 148 7.68 3.57 -3.13
N PHE A 149 8.04 3.12 -4.33
CA PHE A 149 8.73 1.84 -4.49
C PHE A 149 10.21 1.98 -4.09
N THR A 150 10.81 0.88 -3.67
CA THR A 150 12.25 0.79 -3.35
C THR A 150 13.11 1.29 -4.52
N ASP A 151 12.67 1.00 -5.74
CA ASP A 151 13.34 1.34 -6.99
C ASP A 151 12.69 2.52 -7.74
N SER A 152 11.91 3.36 -7.02
CA SER A 152 11.19 4.49 -7.62
C SER A 152 12.07 5.38 -8.52
N ALA A 153 11.46 5.94 -9.57
CA ALA A 153 12.14 6.89 -10.44
C ALA A 153 12.48 8.17 -9.66
N SER A 154 13.66 8.73 -9.91
CA SER A 154 14.08 9.94 -9.19
C SER A 154 13.30 11.16 -9.69
N PRO A 155 13.06 12.19 -8.84
CA PRO A 155 12.38 13.40 -9.28
C PRO A 155 13.04 14.11 -10.46
N ALA A 156 14.38 14.12 -10.51
CA ALA A 156 15.12 14.70 -11.62
C ALA A 156 14.87 13.95 -12.93
N GLU A 157 14.75 12.62 -12.87
CA GLU A 157 14.49 11.79 -14.04
C GLU A 157 13.08 11.98 -14.58
N VAL A 158 12.07 12.03 -13.70
CA VAL A 158 10.68 12.28 -14.11
C VAL A 158 10.52 13.70 -14.65
N SER A 159 11.12 14.70 -14.00
CA SER A 159 11.07 16.09 -14.45
C SER A 159 11.70 16.30 -15.83
N ALA A 160 12.71 15.50 -16.19
CA ALA A 160 13.37 15.54 -17.49
C ALA A 160 12.61 14.78 -18.59
N HIS A 161 11.53 14.07 -18.25
CA HIS A 161 10.75 13.33 -19.23
C HIS A 161 9.88 14.28 -20.08
N PRO A 162 9.90 14.20 -21.43
CA PRO A 162 9.21 15.18 -22.28
C PRO A 162 7.70 15.30 -22.03
N HIS A 163 7.02 14.18 -21.81
CA HIS A 163 5.59 14.21 -21.50
C HIS A 163 5.32 14.42 -20.00
N LEU A 164 5.64 13.43 -19.16
CA LEU A 164 5.38 13.48 -17.72
C LEU A 164 6.00 14.71 -17.01
N GLY A 165 7.26 15.04 -17.29
CA GLY A 165 7.95 16.16 -16.66
C GLY A 165 7.63 17.51 -17.30
N GLU A 166 7.93 17.66 -18.60
CA GLU A 166 7.82 18.97 -19.26
C GLU A 166 6.36 19.36 -19.60
N THR A 167 5.53 18.39 -20.01
CA THR A 167 4.12 18.67 -20.38
C THR A 167 3.19 18.66 -19.17
N LEU A 168 3.30 17.65 -18.30
CA LEU A 168 2.41 17.48 -17.14
C LEU A 168 2.97 18.09 -15.84
N GLY A 169 4.25 18.49 -15.81
CA GLY A 169 4.87 19.10 -14.62
C GLY A 169 5.10 18.11 -13.48
N LEU A 170 5.16 16.82 -13.76
CA LEU A 170 5.27 15.78 -12.75
C LEU A 170 6.72 15.58 -12.32
N THR A 171 6.88 15.21 -11.05
CA THR A 171 8.17 14.88 -10.43
C THR A 171 8.21 13.45 -9.92
N GLU A 172 7.14 12.68 -10.11
CA GLU A 172 7.01 11.32 -9.62
C GLU A 172 6.20 10.48 -10.63
N VAL A 173 6.53 9.19 -10.76
CA VAL A 173 5.69 8.26 -11.53
C VAL A 173 4.50 7.86 -10.67
N GLN A 174 3.29 8.18 -11.12
CA GLN A 174 2.05 7.79 -10.43
C GLN A 174 1.39 6.56 -11.06
N LYS A 175 0.18 6.26 -10.58
CA LYS A 175 -0.70 5.26 -11.18
C LYS A 175 -0.96 5.61 -12.65
N HIS A 176 -0.88 4.63 -13.52
CA HIS A 176 -1.17 4.77 -14.94
C HIS A 176 -1.58 3.42 -15.53
N LEU A 177 -2.33 3.44 -16.62
CA LEU A 177 -2.81 2.25 -17.32
C LEU A 177 -1.77 1.71 -18.32
N PRO A 178 -1.66 0.38 -18.52
CA PRO A 178 -0.54 -0.19 -19.25
C PRO A 178 -0.46 0.25 -20.72
N GLU A 179 -1.58 0.36 -21.41
CA GLU A 179 -1.64 0.69 -22.84
C GLU A 179 -1.37 2.18 -23.13
N THR A 180 -1.23 3.01 -22.11
CA THR A 180 -0.70 4.38 -22.25
C THR A 180 0.82 4.40 -22.42
N ARG A 181 1.46 3.22 -22.41
CA ARG A 181 2.88 3.01 -22.64
C ARG A 181 3.06 2.12 -23.87
N ARG A 182 4.07 2.43 -24.69
CA ARG A 182 4.50 1.58 -25.82
C ARG A 182 5.09 0.26 -25.32
N ASP A 183 5.71 0.30 -24.15
CA ASP A 183 6.13 -0.85 -23.37
C ASP A 183 5.62 -0.69 -21.94
N ALA A 184 4.68 -1.54 -21.52
CA ALA A 184 4.11 -1.52 -20.17
C ALA A 184 5.17 -1.70 -19.07
N ALA A 185 6.35 -2.24 -19.39
CA ALA A 185 7.47 -2.38 -18.47
C ALA A 185 8.41 -1.17 -18.39
N ASP A 186 8.18 -0.12 -19.19
CA ASP A 186 8.96 1.12 -19.15
C ASP A 186 8.04 2.33 -19.00
N TRP A 187 8.04 2.93 -17.81
CA TRP A 187 7.22 4.10 -17.51
C TRP A 187 7.53 5.31 -18.41
N ARG A 188 8.74 5.38 -19.01
CA ARG A 188 9.15 6.46 -19.93
C ARG A 188 8.55 6.31 -21.32
N SER A 189 7.96 5.16 -21.62
CA SER A 189 7.54 4.84 -22.98
C SER A 189 6.14 5.38 -23.32
N VAL A 190 5.71 6.51 -22.74
CA VAL A 190 4.39 7.12 -22.98
C VAL A 190 4.10 7.19 -24.49
N VAL A 191 2.90 6.77 -24.89
CA VAL A 191 2.42 6.88 -26.27
C VAL A 191 2.23 8.35 -26.65
N ASP A 192 2.09 8.65 -27.93
CA ASP A 192 1.89 10.03 -28.38
C ASP A 192 0.53 10.61 -27.96
N ALA A 193 0.43 11.94 -27.97
CA ALA A 193 -0.75 12.67 -27.51
C ALA A 193 -2.02 12.36 -28.31
N GLU A 194 -1.91 12.06 -29.60
CA GLU A 194 -3.06 11.67 -30.44
C GLU A 194 -3.61 10.31 -29.98
N THR A 195 -2.71 9.37 -29.70
CA THR A 195 -3.07 8.06 -29.15
C THR A 195 -3.70 8.19 -27.76
N LEU A 196 -3.14 9.01 -26.86
CA LEU A 196 -3.72 9.26 -25.53
C LEU A 196 -5.13 9.85 -25.62
N ALA A 197 -5.32 10.85 -26.48
CA ALA A 197 -6.63 11.46 -26.71
C ALA A 197 -7.64 10.44 -27.26
N ALA A 198 -7.24 9.64 -28.25
CA ALA A 198 -8.09 8.59 -28.81
C ALA A 198 -8.44 7.50 -27.78
N GLN A 199 -7.50 7.14 -26.91
CA GLN A 199 -7.74 6.22 -25.79
C GLN A 199 -8.78 6.79 -24.83
N ARG A 200 -8.62 8.06 -24.42
CA ARG A 200 -9.56 8.74 -23.53
C ARG A 200 -10.96 8.82 -24.13
N GLU A 201 -11.08 9.23 -25.40
CA GLU A 201 -12.35 9.28 -26.14
C GLU A 201 -13.00 7.90 -26.30
N ALA A 202 -12.20 6.84 -26.43
CA ALA A 202 -12.68 5.45 -26.47
C ALA A 202 -13.06 4.88 -25.09
N GLY A 203 -12.92 5.66 -24.02
CA GLY A 203 -13.25 5.23 -22.66
C GLY A 203 -12.16 4.40 -21.98
N TYR A 204 -10.93 4.38 -22.49
CA TYR A 204 -9.80 3.69 -21.87
C TYR A 204 -9.25 4.52 -20.70
N PHE A 205 -9.96 4.46 -19.57
CA PHE A 205 -9.60 5.08 -18.31
C PHE A 205 -10.37 4.45 -17.16
N LEU A 206 -9.88 4.63 -15.93
CA LEU A 206 -10.62 4.30 -14.72
C LEU A 206 -11.10 5.60 -14.05
N ASP A 207 -12.36 5.63 -13.66
CA ASP A 207 -12.94 6.66 -12.80
C ASP A 207 -12.56 6.34 -11.34
N LEU A 208 -12.18 7.35 -10.56
CA LEU A 208 -11.60 7.23 -9.23
C LEU A 208 -12.30 8.16 -8.24
N TRP A 209 -13.19 7.56 -7.45
CA TRP A 209 -13.83 8.21 -6.32
C TRP A 209 -12.84 8.27 -5.15
N HIS A 210 -12.69 9.42 -4.50
CA HIS A 210 -11.70 9.59 -3.44
C HIS A 210 -12.21 10.42 -2.26
N TRP A 211 -12.84 9.75 -1.30
CA TRP A 211 -13.23 10.38 -0.05
C TRP A 211 -12.03 10.51 0.90
N ARG A 212 -11.98 11.65 1.59
CA ARG A 212 -10.86 12.07 2.44
C ARG A 212 -11.38 12.67 3.74
N ALA A 213 -11.03 12.08 4.87
CA ALA A 213 -11.59 12.43 6.18
C ALA A 213 -11.31 13.89 6.62
N GLY A 214 -10.17 14.47 6.23
CA GLY A 214 -9.83 15.86 6.56
C GLY A 214 -9.99 16.83 5.40
N ARG A 215 -9.67 16.38 4.19
CA ARG A 215 -9.61 17.25 3.00
C ARG A 215 -10.92 17.39 2.23
N ALA A 216 -11.97 16.69 2.61
CA ALA A 216 -13.25 16.75 1.89
C ALA A 216 -14.47 16.51 2.79
N ASN A 217 -14.37 15.55 3.71
CA ASN A 217 -15.46 15.16 4.60
C ASN A 217 -16.14 16.33 5.36
N PRO A 218 -15.39 17.30 5.94
CA PRO A 218 -16.01 18.31 6.80
C PRO A 218 -16.97 19.27 6.08
N ILE A 219 -16.85 19.36 4.75
CA ILE A 219 -17.73 20.16 3.88
C ILE A 219 -18.67 19.26 3.05
N GLY A 220 -18.79 17.98 3.40
CA GLY A 220 -19.64 17.01 2.71
C GLY A 220 -19.20 16.72 1.27
N ALA A 221 -17.92 16.89 0.95
CA ALA A 221 -17.37 16.68 -0.39
C ALA A 221 -16.58 15.36 -0.50
N SER A 222 -16.28 14.98 -1.73
CA SER A 222 -15.28 13.97 -2.10
C SER A 222 -14.50 14.49 -3.31
N ASP A 223 -13.25 14.06 -3.47
CA ASP A 223 -12.44 14.38 -4.65
C ASP A 223 -12.83 13.41 -5.78
N ASP A 224 -13.02 13.92 -6.99
CA ASP A 224 -13.32 13.15 -8.20
C ASP A 224 -12.15 13.19 -9.19
N GLN A 225 -11.80 12.02 -9.70
CA GLN A 225 -10.49 11.76 -10.30
C GLN A 225 -10.58 10.67 -11.37
N TRP A 226 -9.52 10.55 -12.16
CA TRP A 226 -9.40 9.45 -13.11
C TRP A 226 -7.96 8.99 -13.29
N ILE A 227 -7.80 7.79 -13.88
CA ILE A 227 -6.52 7.20 -14.22
C ILE A 227 -6.47 6.87 -15.70
N GLY A 228 -5.47 7.43 -16.38
CA GLY A 228 -5.06 7.10 -17.74
C GLY A 228 -3.55 7.00 -17.80
N GLU A 229 -2.88 7.94 -18.45
CA GLU A 229 -1.41 7.99 -18.55
C GLU A 229 -0.72 8.44 -17.26
N ASP A 230 -1.48 9.07 -16.37
CA ASP A 230 -1.20 9.37 -14.97
C ASP A 230 -2.53 9.33 -14.19
N ARG A 231 -2.49 9.69 -12.90
CA ARG A 231 -3.67 9.95 -12.09
C ARG A 231 -3.94 11.46 -12.08
N PHE A 232 -5.11 11.82 -12.59
CA PHE A 232 -5.56 13.19 -12.68
C PHE A 232 -6.72 13.46 -11.71
N GLY A 233 -6.95 14.73 -11.39
CA GLY A 233 -8.28 15.14 -10.96
C GLY A 233 -9.10 15.49 -12.19
N ASP A 234 -10.41 15.33 -12.10
CA ASP A 234 -11.30 15.65 -13.23
C ASP A 234 -11.27 17.15 -13.55
N ALA A 235 -11.90 17.53 -14.65
CA ALA A 235 -11.98 18.93 -15.03
C ALA A 235 -12.67 19.76 -13.93
N GLY A 236 -12.03 20.86 -13.53
CA GLY A 236 -12.55 21.77 -12.52
C GLY A 236 -11.65 21.92 -11.30
N GLN A 237 -12.25 22.27 -10.16
CA GLN A 237 -11.56 22.55 -8.91
C GLN A 237 -11.99 21.52 -7.86
N GLY A 238 -11.01 20.90 -7.20
CA GLY A 238 -11.27 19.93 -6.13
C GLY A 238 -11.59 20.60 -4.79
N PRO A 239 -11.88 19.82 -3.74
CA PRO A 239 -12.45 20.33 -2.50
C PRO A 239 -11.45 21.03 -1.57
N PHE A 240 -10.21 21.27 -2.02
CA PHE A 240 -9.19 21.92 -1.20
C PHE A 240 -8.09 22.59 -2.01
N THR A 241 -7.45 23.59 -1.40
CA THR A 241 -6.21 24.22 -1.87
C THR A 241 -5.14 24.24 -0.79
N THR A 242 -3.90 24.58 -1.16
CA THR A 242 -2.79 24.73 -0.20
C THR A 242 -2.83 26.10 0.46
N ASN A 243 -2.97 26.12 1.79
CA ASN A 243 -2.86 27.29 2.65
C ASN A 243 -1.40 27.51 3.06
N TRP A 244 -0.57 28.00 2.13
CA TRP A 244 0.83 28.31 2.40
C TRP A 244 1.37 29.35 1.42
N ASP A 245 2.06 30.34 1.94
CA ASP A 245 2.90 31.25 1.16
C ASP A 245 4.37 30.89 1.36
N GLY A 246 4.99 30.39 0.29
CA GLY A 246 6.41 30.03 0.29
C GLY A 246 7.36 31.22 0.29
N ALA A 247 6.90 32.42 -0.08
CA ALA A 247 7.73 33.61 -0.10
C ALA A 247 7.89 34.21 1.31
N THR A 248 6.84 34.15 2.12
CA THR A 248 6.83 34.68 3.50
C THR A 248 7.06 33.60 4.56
N GLY A 249 6.88 32.32 4.21
CA GLY A 249 6.98 31.21 5.17
C GLY A 249 5.82 31.17 6.16
N GLN A 250 4.63 31.60 5.72
CA GLN A 250 3.45 31.77 6.56
C GLN A 250 2.19 31.17 5.91
N PRO A 251 1.14 30.87 6.70
CA PRO A 251 -0.19 30.60 6.15
C PRO A 251 -0.70 31.81 5.34
N ARG A 252 -1.58 31.54 4.37
CA ARG A 252 -2.31 32.58 3.63
C ARG A 252 -3.60 32.99 4.35
N TRP A 253 -4.19 32.03 5.06
CA TRP A 253 -5.46 32.18 5.77
C TRP A 253 -5.38 31.64 7.19
N MET A 254 -6.17 32.22 8.08
CA MET A 254 -6.43 31.73 9.44
C MET A 254 -7.93 31.62 9.70
N PHE A 255 -8.31 31.11 10.87
CA PHE A 255 -9.71 31.10 11.29
C PHE A 255 -10.20 32.53 11.51
N ASP A 256 -11.43 32.79 11.06
CA ASP A 256 -12.12 34.04 11.36
C ASP A 256 -12.61 34.03 12.82
N PRO A 257 -12.02 34.82 13.74
CA PRO A 257 -12.47 34.84 15.13
C PRO A 257 -13.89 35.39 15.30
N GLU A 258 -14.40 36.20 14.36
CA GLU A 258 -15.78 36.70 14.42
C GLU A 258 -16.81 35.59 14.15
N THR A 259 -16.45 34.66 13.25
CA THR A 259 -17.30 33.51 12.89
C THR A 259 -17.09 32.30 13.79
N THR A 260 -15.84 32.03 14.17
CA THR A 260 -15.43 30.77 14.82
C THR A 260 -15.12 30.90 16.31
N GLY A 261 -14.88 32.13 16.79
CA GLY A 261 -14.42 32.38 18.16
C GLY A 261 -12.96 31.99 18.43
N ILE A 262 -12.21 31.54 17.41
CA ILE A 262 -10.80 31.13 17.53
C ILE A 262 -9.95 31.73 16.39
N HIS A 263 -8.65 31.88 16.63
CA HIS A 263 -7.67 32.24 15.59
C HIS A 263 -6.93 31.01 15.04
N ALA A 264 -6.77 29.98 15.88
CA ALA A 264 -6.12 28.72 15.58
C ALA A 264 -6.74 27.58 16.40
N LEU A 265 -6.52 26.35 15.95
CA LEU A 265 -6.71 25.14 16.75
C LEU A 265 -5.56 25.03 17.75
N ARG A 266 -5.73 24.21 18.80
CA ARG A 266 -4.64 23.87 19.72
C ARG A 266 -4.02 22.54 19.34
N TRP A 267 -2.70 22.43 19.40
CA TRP A 267 -1.99 21.18 19.11
C TRP A 267 -2.44 20.03 20.02
N GLU A 268 -2.76 20.30 21.29
CA GLU A 268 -3.31 19.30 22.20
C GLU A 268 -4.64 18.69 21.71
N ASP A 269 -5.49 19.45 21.02
CA ASP A 269 -6.76 18.96 20.47
C ASP A 269 -6.54 18.16 19.18
N VAL A 270 -5.49 18.50 18.42
CA VAL A 270 -5.06 17.73 17.23
C VAL A 270 -4.51 16.37 17.65
N GLN A 271 -3.80 16.32 18.78
CA GLN A 271 -3.22 15.09 19.35
C GLN A 271 -4.18 14.32 20.25
N ALA A 272 -5.26 14.96 20.71
CA ALA A 272 -6.32 14.28 21.44
C ALA A 272 -6.89 13.22 20.49
N GLU A 273 -6.69 11.94 20.80
CA GLU A 273 -7.09 10.79 19.98
C GLU A 273 -8.63 10.60 19.91
N THR A 274 -9.38 11.70 20.00
CA THR A 274 -10.84 11.82 20.01
C THR A 274 -11.24 12.97 19.09
N VAL A 275 -12.19 12.73 18.20
CA VAL A 275 -12.68 13.75 17.25
C VAL A 275 -14.08 14.21 17.66
N ASP A 276 -14.26 15.52 17.78
CA ASP A 276 -15.57 16.16 17.83
C ASP A 276 -15.99 16.53 16.40
N PHE A 277 -16.84 15.69 15.79
CA PHE A 277 -17.32 15.92 14.43
C PHE A 277 -18.26 17.12 14.31
N ASP A 278 -18.83 17.59 15.42
CA ASP A 278 -19.71 18.76 15.46
C ASP A 278 -18.93 20.05 15.81
N GLY A 279 -17.65 19.92 16.16
CA GLY A 279 -16.73 21.01 16.46
C GLY A 279 -15.90 21.48 15.26
N ILE A 280 -14.98 22.42 15.52
CA ILE A 280 -14.08 22.97 14.50
C ILE A 280 -12.75 22.20 14.53
N TYR A 281 -12.47 21.46 13.45
CA TYR A 281 -11.22 20.69 13.27
C TYR A 281 -10.62 20.86 11.86
N TYR A 282 -11.18 21.77 11.05
CA TYR A 282 -10.81 22.03 9.66
C TYR A 282 -10.93 23.51 9.35
N LEU A 283 -10.25 23.99 8.31
CA LEU A 283 -10.38 25.37 7.82
C LEU A 283 -11.08 25.34 6.46
N SER A 284 -12.15 26.11 6.29
CA SER A 284 -12.85 26.26 5.00
C SER A 284 -12.99 27.73 4.61
N ARG A 285 -13.26 27.99 3.32
CA ARG A 285 -13.45 29.36 2.81
C ARG A 285 -14.55 30.13 3.56
N ALA A 286 -15.58 29.44 4.04
CA ALA A 286 -16.69 30.07 4.78
C ALA A 286 -16.32 30.58 6.17
N MET A 287 -15.19 30.14 6.74
CA MET A 287 -14.75 30.46 8.10
C MET A 287 -13.31 30.98 8.14
N ALA A 288 -12.76 31.40 7.00
CA ALA A 288 -11.39 31.83 6.85
C ALA A 288 -11.30 33.32 6.52
N VAL A 289 -10.32 33.99 7.12
CA VAL A 289 -9.89 35.36 6.78
C VAL A 289 -8.41 35.34 6.37
N ASP A 290 -7.93 36.45 5.80
CA ASP A 290 -6.51 36.61 5.50
C ASP A 290 -5.68 36.43 6.79
N PHE A 291 -4.53 35.77 6.66
CA PHE A 291 -3.64 35.52 7.78
C PHE A 291 -3.12 36.84 8.36
N ASP A 292 -3.24 37.01 9.68
CA ASP A 292 -2.70 38.14 10.41
C ASP A 292 -1.31 37.80 11.01
N PRO A 293 -0.21 38.30 10.43
CA PRO A 293 1.13 38.05 10.96
C PRO A 293 1.44 38.83 12.25
N ASP A 294 0.65 39.86 12.59
CA ASP A 294 0.86 40.71 13.76
C ASP A 294 0.09 40.20 14.99
N HIS A 295 -0.73 39.14 14.84
CA HIS A 295 -1.35 38.43 15.95
C HIS A 295 -0.28 37.83 16.90
N ASP A 296 -0.58 37.80 18.20
CA ASP A 296 0.32 37.24 19.24
C ASP A 296 0.26 35.71 19.24
N TRP A 297 0.74 35.09 18.16
CA TRP A 297 0.78 33.63 17.97
C TRP A 297 1.57 32.93 19.09
N GLN A 298 0.98 31.89 19.65
CA GLN A 298 1.54 31.11 20.75
C GLN A 298 2.08 29.77 20.26
N ASP A 299 3.12 29.26 20.94
CA ASP A 299 3.63 27.92 20.66
C ASP A 299 2.52 26.88 20.86
N GLY A 300 2.28 26.06 19.83
CA GLY A 300 1.18 25.09 19.83
C GLY A 300 -0.09 25.57 19.14
N ASP A 301 -0.16 26.80 18.64
CA ASP A 301 -1.22 27.22 17.73
C ASP A 301 -1.13 26.46 16.42
N VAL A 302 -2.27 26.02 15.89
CA VAL A 302 -2.35 25.19 14.69
C VAL A 302 -3.32 25.77 13.66
N ILE A 303 -2.84 25.88 12.43
CA ILE A 303 -3.63 26.22 11.25
C ILE A 303 -3.57 25.06 10.24
N PRO A 304 -4.70 24.53 9.76
CA PRO A 304 -4.69 23.56 8.67
C PRO A 304 -3.99 24.11 7.42
N ARG A 305 -3.04 23.35 6.85
CA ARG A 305 -2.38 23.71 5.57
C ARG A 305 -3.29 23.46 4.36
N ARG A 306 -4.50 22.95 4.59
CA ARG A 306 -5.53 22.72 3.59
C ARG A 306 -6.70 23.63 3.89
N LEU A 307 -6.99 24.53 2.95
CA LEU A 307 -8.22 25.33 2.95
C LEU A 307 -9.26 24.57 2.14
N LEU A 308 -10.37 24.20 2.77
CA LEU A 308 -11.47 23.50 2.11
C LEU A 308 -12.38 24.47 1.36
N ASP A 309 -12.88 24.01 0.21
CA ASP A 309 -13.76 24.75 -0.68
C ASP A 309 -14.75 23.79 -1.33
N GLU A 310 -15.95 24.24 -1.70
CA GLU A 310 -16.97 23.37 -2.30
C GLU A 310 -16.55 22.78 -3.65
N GLY A 311 -15.52 23.37 -4.26
CA GLY A 311 -15.02 23.00 -5.58
C GLY A 311 -15.97 23.42 -6.71
N ALA A 312 -15.65 23.01 -7.93
CA ALA A 312 -16.45 23.33 -9.11
C ALA A 312 -16.16 22.36 -10.27
N GLY A 313 -17.13 22.19 -11.16
CA GLY A 313 -17.01 21.32 -12.33
C GLY A 313 -17.05 19.83 -11.98
N SER A 314 -16.67 18.98 -12.93
CA SER A 314 -16.71 17.52 -12.80
C SER A 314 -15.97 17.02 -11.55
N ARG A 315 -14.87 17.70 -11.20
CA ARG A 315 -14.06 17.41 -10.01
C ARG A 315 -14.80 17.48 -8.66
N SER A 316 -16.04 17.96 -8.65
CA SER A 316 -16.87 18.14 -7.45
C SER A 316 -18.24 17.43 -7.55
N ASP A 317 -18.37 16.45 -8.44
CA ASP A 317 -19.64 15.73 -8.66
C ASP A 317 -19.99 14.75 -7.54
N ILE A 318 -19.01 14.27 -6.78
CA ILE A 318 -19.22 13.34 -5.66
C ILE A 318 -19.39 14.11 -4.34
N ARG A 319 -20.47 13.80 -3.63
CA ARG A 319 -20.77 14.35 -2.30
C ARG A 319 -20.93 13.25 -1.26
N VAL A 320 -20.78 13.63 0.00
CA VAL A 320 -21.24 12.81 1.13
C VAL A 320 -22.77 12.91 1.19
N HIS A 321 -23.44 11.77 1.32
CA HIS A 321 -24.88 11.70 1.57
C HIS A 321 -25.13 11.46 3.06
N GLY A 322 -25.83 12.40 3.70
CA GLY A 322 -25.97 12.41 5.16
C GLY A 322 -24.66 12.85 5.82
N ASP A 323 -24.23 12.10 6.84
CA ASP A 323 -22.97 12.31 7.53
C ASP A 323 -22.01 11.13 7.28
N ALA A 324 -20.73 11.43 7.13
CA ALA A 324 -19.66 10.44 7.14
C ALA A 324 -18.88 10.54 8.46
N ARG A 325 -19.13 9.60 9.35
CA ARG A 325 -18.69 9.66 10.76
C ARG A 325 -17.98 8.38 11.17
N TRP A 326 -17.07 8.53 12.13
CA TRP A 326 -16.52 7.42 12.88
C TRP A 326 -17.21 7.31 14.24
N ALA A 327 -17.69 6.11 14.56
CA ALA A 327 -18.29 5.80 15.85
C ALA A 327 -18.10 4.31 16.16
N ASP A 328 -17.95 3.98 17.44
CA ASP A 328 -17.84 2.60 17.93
C ASP A 328 -16.76 1.75 17.23
N GLY A 329 -15.65 2.39 16.81
CA GLY A 329 -14.53 1.73 16.13
C GLY A 329 -14.71 1.55 14.62
N PHE A 330 -15.73 2.15 14.01
CA PHE A 330 -16.01 2.03 12.57
C PHE A 330 -16.21 3.39 11.92
N TRP A 331 -15.66 3.55 10.73
CA TRP A 331 -16.13 4.56 9.79
C TRP A 331 -17.40 4.08 9.10
N ASP A 332 -18.34 4.99 8.89
CA ASP A 332 -19.52 4.81 8.03
C ASP A 332 -19.61 6.01 7.09
N VAL A 333 -19.46 5.75 5.78
CA VAL A 333 -19.36 6.79 4.76
C VAL A 333 -20.30 6.44 3.62
N THR A 334 -21.26 7.31 3.33
CA THR A 334 -22.07 7.20 2.11
C THR A 334 -21.69 8.30 1.12
N LEU A 335 -21.28 7.90 -0.08
CA LEU A 335 -21.01 8.81 -1.20
C LEU A 335 -22.16 8.75 -2.21
N VAL A 336 -22.46 9.88 -2.84
CA VAL A 336 -23.47 10.03 -3.87
C VAL A 336 -22.93 10.82 -5.05
N ARG A 337 -23.27 10.38 -6.27
CA ARG A 337 -23.03 11.10 -7.52
C ARG A 337 -24.25 10.95 -8.43
N ALA A 338 -24.42 11.86 -9.39
CA ALA A 338 -25.29 11.60 -10.52
C ALA A 338 -24.87 10.30 -11.23
N MET A 339 -25.83 9.55 -11.75
CA MET A 339 -25.54 8.36 -12.55
C MET A 339 -24.85 8.73 -13.87
N ASP A 340 -25.26 9.84 -14.49
CA ASP A 340 -24.61 10.46 -15.63
C ASP A 340 -24.25 11.89 -15.25
N THR A 341 -22.95 12.19 -15.15
CA THR A 341 -22.43 13.53 -14.80
C THR A 341 -22.46 14.48 -15.99
N GLY A 342 -22.64 13.96 -17.21
CA GLY A 342 -22.46 14.74 -18.44
C GLY A 342 -21.00 14.94 -18.84
N SER A 343 -20.06 14.32 -18.13
CA SER A 343 -18.60 14.42 -18.35
C SER A 343 -18.01 13.06 -18.75
N PRO A 344 -18.28 12.54 -19.97
CA PRO A 344 -17.87 11.18 -20.37
C PRO A 344 -16.37 11.02 -20.56
N LEU A 345 -15.62 12.12 -20.62
CA LEU A 345 -14.17 12.16 -20.63
C LEU A 345 -13.60 12.43 -19.24
N ASP A 346 -14.37 12.27 -18.16
CA ASP A 346 -13.95 12.35 -16.75
C ASP A 346 -14.47 11.12 -16.00
N ASP A 347 -15.76 10.82 -16.18
CA ASP A 347 -16.50 9.84 -15.39
C ASP A 347 -17.01 8.63 -16.17
N LYS A 348 -17.19 7.52 -15.44
CA LYS A 348 -17.99 6.40 -15.91
C LYS A 348 -19.46 6.62 -15.59
N ALA A 349 -20.29 6.75 -16.64
CA ALA A 349 -21.72 6.86 -16.48
C ALA A 349 -22.37 5.52 -16.07
N PHE A 350 -23.07 5.54 -14.94
CA PHE A 350 -23.91 4.45 -14.47
C PHE A 350 -25.24 4.42 -15.21
N ARG A 351 -25.68 3.22 -15.60
CA ARG A 351 -26.91 3.01 -16.38
C ARG A 351 -27.67 1.83 -15.81
N GLU A 352 -28.99 1.94 -15.83
CA GLU A 352 -29.91 0.85 -15.58
C GLU A 352 -29.52 -0.38 -16.41
N GLN A 353 -29.57 -1.55 -15.78
CA GLN A 353 -29.17 -2.82 -16.39
C GLN A 353 -27.68 -2.90 -16.75
N GLY A 354 -26.86 -1.96 -16.27
CA GLY A 354 -25.40 -1.96 -16.42
C GLY A 354 -24.71 -2.92 -15.45
N VAL A 355 -23.50 -3.32 -15.83
CA VAL A 355 -22.55 -4.07 -15.00
C VAL A 355 -21.21 -3.36 -15.09
N TYR A 356 -20.59 -3.13 -13.94
CA TYR A 356 -19.35 -2.39 -13.79
C TYR A 356 -18.35 -3.23 -13.02
N ASP A 357 -17.08 -3.12 -13.35
CA ASP A 357 -16.01 -3.65 -12.51
C ASP A 357 -15.58 -2.55 -11.54
N ILE A 358 -15.36 -2.90 -10.27
CA ILE A 358 -14.90 -1.97 -9.23
C ILE A 358 -13.72 -2.53 -8.45
N GLY A 359 -12.89 -1.64 -7.92
CA GLY A 359 -11.81 -1.97 -7.00
C GLY A 359 -11.70 -0.91 -5.90
N ILE A 360 -11.71 -1.33 -4.64
CA ILE A 360 -11.78 -0.42 -3.49
C ILE A 360 -10.47 -0.48 -2.71
N ALA A 361 -10.08 0.66 -2.15
CA ALA A 361 -8.92 0.78 -1.30
C ALA A 361 -9.19 1.67 -0.08
N VAL A 362 -8.59 1.30 1.06
CA VAL A 362 -8.72 2.02 2.33
C VAL A 362 -7.33 2.34 2.89
N HIS A 363 -7.12 3.62 3.22
CA HIS A 363 -6.03 4.06 4.08
C HIS A 363 -6.59 4.29 5.48
N ARG A 364 -5.92 3.69 6.48
CA ARG A 364 -6.21 3.90 7.91
C ARG A 364 -4.90 4.02 8.71
N ASN A 365 -4.99 4.38 9.99
CA ASN A 365 -3.86 4.43 10.92
C ASN A 365 -2.78 5.46 10.53
N ALA A 366 -3.22 6.64 10.08
CA ALA A 366 -2.34 7.74 9.68
C ALA A 366 -1.35 7.39 8.54
N THR A 367 -1.68 6.43 7.66
CA THR A 367 -0.79 5.98 6.59
C THR A 367 -1.13 6.60 5.23
N GLY A 368 -0.09 6.75 4.40
CA GLY A 368 -0.18 7.39 3.09
C GLY A 368 0.27 6.54 1.91
N SER A 369 -0.01 7.04 0.70
CA SER A 369 0.54 6.49 -0.55
C SER A 369 0.40 4.98 -0.68
N ARG A 370 1.50 4.22 -0.72
CA ARG A 370 1.49 2.76 -0.93
C ARG A 370 1.01 1.95 0.27
N TRP A 371 1.00 2.52 1.47
CA TRP A 371 0.58 1.82 2.70
C TRP A 371 -0.93 1.90 2.84
N HIS A 372 -1.63 0.94 2.24
CA HIS A 372 -3.09 0.83 2.24
C HIS A 372 -3.54 -0.60 1.97
N TYR A 373 -4.82 -0.85 2.16
CA TYR A 373 -5.46 -2.11 1.84
C TYR A 373 -6.25 -1.97 0.55
N VAL A 374 -6.22 -2.99 -0.30
CA VAL A 374 -6.90 -3.04 -1.60
C VAL A 374 -7.80 -4.27 -1.70
N SER A 375 -8.87 -4.19 -2.48
CA SER A 375 -9.72 -5.34 -2.79
C SER A 375 -9.22 -6.10 -4.01
N HIS A 376 -9.70 -7.33 -4.18
CA HIS A 376 -9.84 -7.91 -5.52
C HIS A 376 -10.77 -7.06 -6.41
N PRO A 377 -10.78 -7.24 -7.75
CA PRO A 377 -11.87 -6.68 -8.56
C PRO A 377 -13.20 -7.38 -8.24
N HIS A 378 -14.27 -6.62 -8.13
CA HIS A 378 -15.64 -7.09 -7.94
C HIS A 378 -16.56 -6.52 -9.02
N ARG A 379 -17.60 -7.26 -9.38
CA ARG A 379 -18.65 -6.76 -10.28
C ARG A 379 -19.79 -6.12 -9.52
N LEU A 380 -20.14 -4.91 -9.91
CA LEU A 380 -21.33 -4.19 -9.48
C LEU A 380 -22.44 -4.34 -10.54
N GLY A 381 -23.64 -4.73 -10.14
CA GLY A 381 -24.79 -4.88 -11.02
C GLY A 381 -25.91 -3.90 -10.67
N LEU A 382 -26.42 -3.17 -11.66
CA LEU A 382 -27.60 -2.33 -11.53
C LEU A 382 -28.80 -3.05 -12.14
N GLY A 383 -29.46 -3.90 -11.37
CA GLY A 383 -30.56 -4.73 -11.86
C GLY A 383 -30.10 -5.92 -12.73
N ARG A 384 -28.80 -6.23 -12.75
CA ARG A 384 -28.19 -7.41 -13.37
C ARG A 384 -27.47 -8.25 -12.32
N HIS A 385 -27.36 -9.56 -12.54
CA HIS A 385 -26.62 -10.42 -11.63
C HIS A 385 -25.12 -10.07 -11.60
N ALA A 386 -24.58 -9.73 -10.43
CA ALA A 386 -23.19 -9.40 -10.18
C ALA A 386 -22.80 -9.76 -8.72
N ASP A 387 -21.55 -9.53 -8.34
CA ASP A 387 -21.07 -9.80 -6.97
C ASP A 387 -21.77 -8.87 -5.96
N ILE A 388 -21.72 -7.57 -6.23
CA ILE A 388 -22.37 -6.52 -5.46
C ILE A 388 -23.61 -6.08 -6.22
N GLN A 389 -24.75 -6.10 -5.54
CA GLN A 389 -26.03 -5.71 -6.12
C GLN A 389 -26.41 -4.31 -5.68
N ALA A 390 -26.43 -3.38 -6.63
CA ALA A 390 -27.01 -2.06 -6.37
C ALA A 390 -28.53 -2.21 -6.24
N ARG A 391 -29.09 -1.80 -5.11
CA ARG A 391 -30.53 -1.85 -4.88
C ARG A 391 -31.20 -0.65 -5.54
N ARG A 392 -32.17 -0.92 -6.42
CA ARG A 392 -33.02 0.16 -6.93
C ARG A 392 -33.91 0.68 -5.80
N ILE A 393 -33.98 1.99 -5.64
CA ILE A 393 -34.82 2.66 -4.65
C ILE A 393 -35.79 3.63 -5.34
N ASP A 394 -36.84 4.00 -4.62
CA ASP A 394 -37.71 5.10 -4.98
C ASP A 394 -37.35 6.31 -4.07
N GLY A 395 -37.28 7.52 -4.65
CA GLY A 395 -36.91 8.75 -3.94
C GLY A 395 -35.40 9.04 -3.92
N ASP A 396 -35.00 10.01 -3.10
CA ASP A 396 -33.66 10.64 -3.17
C ASP A 396 -32.64 10.12 -2.16
N SER A 397 -33.05 9.19 -1.28
CA SER A 397 -32.22 8.69 -0.18
C SER A 397 -32.46 7.19 0.06
N PRO A 398 -31.40 6.37 0.13
CA PRO A 398 -31.53 4.96 0.47
C PRO A 398 -31.95 4.75 1.93
N ALA A 399 -32.95 3.92 2.17
CA ALA A 399 -33.20 3.35 3.50
C ALA A 399 -32.28 2.13 3.67
N TRP A 400 -31.09 2.33 4.23
CA TRP A 400 -30.12 1.25 4.44
C TRP A 400 -30.63 0.21 5.43
N ASN A 401 -30.20 -1.04 5.25
CA ASN A 401 -30.47 -2.15 6.15
C ASN A 401 -29.15 -2.85 6.51
N ASP A 402 -29.20 -3.95 7.26
CA ASP A 402 -28.02 -4.69 7.68
C ASP A 402 -27.52 -5.71 6.63
N ASP A 403 -28.06 -5.69 5.40
CA ASP A 403 -27.63 -6.57 4.31
C ASP A 403 -26.39 -5.98 3.62
N TRP A 404 -25.24 -6.18 4.23
CA TRP A 404 -23.95 -5.73 3.70
C TRP A 404 -23.35 -6.76 2.73
N TYR A 405 -22.66 -6.26 1.70
CA TYR A 405 -21.67 -7.08 1.00
C TYR A 405 -20.36 -7.03 1.77
N GLU A 406 -19.98 -8.16 2.34
CA GLU A 406 -18.71 -8.33 3.05
C GLU A 406 -17.58 -8.58 2.06
N MET A 407 -16.51 -7.78 2.16
CA MET A 407 -15.29 -7.99 1.40
C MET A 407 -14.07 -7.96 2.33
N THR A 408 -13.02 -8.65 1.91
CA THR A 408 -11.71 -8.57 2.57
C THR A 408 -10.79 -7.73 1.68
N LEU A 409 -10.11 -6.78 2.30
CA LEU A 409 -9.02 -6.03 1.70
C LEU A 409 -7.69 -6.60 2.17
N PHE A 410 -6.63 -6.42 1.38
CA PHE A 410 -5.29 -6.87 1.72
C PHE A 410 -4.21 -5.82 1.43
N TYR A 411 -3.11 -5.87 2.17
CA TYR A 411 -1.93 -5.04 1.93
C TYR A 411 -1.20 -5.53 0.66
N PRO A 412 -1.03 -4.72 -0.40
CA PRO A 412 -0.56 -5.21 -1.70
C PRO A 412 0.96 -5.39 -1.81
N GLY A 413 1.75 -4.84 -0.87
CA GLY A 413 3.22 -4.85 -0.94
C GLY A 413 3.78 -4.22 -2.22
N GLN A 414 5.07 -4.44 -2.51
CA GLN A 414 5.75 -3.89 -3.70
C GLN A 414 5.58 -4.79 -4.93
N VAL A 415 4.36 -4.88 -5.45
CA VAL A 415 4.05 -5.68 -6.65
C VAL A 415 3.49 -4.77 -7.75
N ASN A 416 4.16 -4.78 -8.91
CA ASN A 416 3.76 -3.98 -10.08
C ASN A 416 3.35 -4.87 -11.27
N TRP A 417 2.64 -4.26 -12.22
CA TRP A 417 2.16 -4.91 -13.43
C TRP A 417 3.29 -5.49 -14.31
N PRO A 418 4.43 -4.80 -14.51
CA PRO A 418 5.58 -5.38 -15.21
C PRO A 418 6.07 -6.69 -14.59
N LEU A 419 6.18 -6.76 -13.26
CA LEU A 419 6.56 -7.99 -12.56
C LEU A 419 5.55 -9.11 -12.84
N LEU A 420 4.25 -8.82 -12.67
CA LEU A 420 3.17 -9.80 -12.80
C LEU A 420 3.09 -10.40 -14.22
N THR A 421 3.41 -9.62 -15.24
CA THR A 421 3.38 -10.04 -16.65
C THR A 421 4.72 -10.58 -17.16
N SER A 422 5.80 -10.46 -16.36
CA SER A 422 7.13 -10.96 -16.71
C SER A 422 7.31 -12.45 -16.46
N ARG A 423 8.36 -13.04 -17.05
CA ARG A 423 8.78 -14.42 -16.77
C ARG A 423 9.21 -14.67 -15.32
N ALA A 424 9.46 -13.62 -14.54
CA ALA A 424 9.82 -13.76 -13.13
C ALA A 424 8.62 -14.15 -12.26
N HIS A 425 7.40 -13.91 -12.73
CA HIS A 425 6.17 -14.29 -12.05
C HIS A 425 5.63 -15.61 -12.63
N ALA A 426 5.49 -16.63 -11.77
CA ALA A 426 5.02 -17.95 -12.18
C ALA A 426 3.59 -17.93 -12.79
N GLY A 427 2.76 -16.95 -12.40
CA GLY A 427 1.42 -16.75 -12.93
C GLY A 427 1.35 -15.99 -14.26
N ALA A 428 2.46 -15.50 -14.82
CA ALA A 428 2.46 -14.72 -16.05
C ALA A 428 1.82 -15.45 -17.27
N PRO A 429 2.02 -16.76 -17.49
CA PRO A 429 1.30 -17.48 -18.55
C PRO A 429 -0.21 -17.49 -18.36
N ASP A 430 -0.68 -17.51 -17.10
CA ASP A 430 -2.10 -17.46 -16.78
C ASP A 430 -2.68 -16.06 -17.02
N ILE A 431 -1.93 -15.02 -16.69
CA ILE A 431 -2.28 -13.63 -16.99
C ILE A 431 -2.36 -13.41 -18.51
N ALA A 432 -1.36 -13.89 -19.27
CA ALA A 432 -1.38 -13.84 -20.73
C ALA A 432 -2.57 -14.61 -21.35
N ALA A 433 -3.09 -15.62 -20.66
CA ALA A 433 -4.31 -16.35 -21.05
C ALA A 433 -5.62 -15.66 -20.59
N GLY A 434 -5.54 -14.46 -20.00
CA GLY A 434 -6.71 -13.70 -19.52
C GLY A 434 -7.39 -14.31 -18.30
N LYS A 435 -6.69 -15.16 -17.53
CA LYS A 435 -7.27 -15.80 -16.34
C LYS A 435 -7.36 -14.79 -15.19
N PRO A 436 -8.55 -14.60 -14.57
CA PRO A 436 -8.71 -13.64 -13.48
C PRO A 436 -7.99 -14.08 -12.20
N VAL A 437 -7.58 -13.10 -11.40
CA VAL A 437 -6.80 -13.31 -10.17
C VAL A 437 -7.65 -13.90 -9.03
N ARG A 438 -8.87 -13.37 -8.82
CA ARG A 438 -9.73 -13.68 -7.66
C ARG A 438 -10.08 -15.17 -7.51
N PRO A 439 -10.39 -15.94 -8.57
CA PRO A 439 -10.69 -17.37 -8.42
C PRO A 439 -9.49 -18.25 -8.08
N ARG A 440 -8.26 -17.70 -8.08
CA ARG A 440 -7.01 -18.46 -7.93
C ARG A 440 -6.20 -18.09 -6.70
N HIS A 441 -6.43 -16.92 -6.14
CA HIS A 441 -5.69 -16.40 -5.00
C HIS A 441 -6.68 -15.83 -4.00
N SER A 442 -6.44 -16.11 -2.72
CA SER A 442 -7.09 -15.37 -1.65
C SER A 442 -6.34 -14.07 -1.35
N GLU A 443 -7.04 -13.16 -0.69
CA GLU A 443 -6.52 -11.89 -0.19
C GLU A 443 -5.32 -12.10 0.72
N GLN A 444 -5.38 -13.09 1.63
CA GLN A 444 -4.27 -13.47 2.50
C GLN A 444 -3.04 -13.92 1.70
N GLN A 445 -3.23 -14.73 0.66
CA GLN A 445 -2.13 -15.20 -0.18
C GLN A 445 -1.46 -14.04 -0.92
N LEU A 446 -2.25 -13.11 -1.46
CA LEU A 446 -1.71 -11.92 -2.13
C LEU A 446 -1.01 -10.98 -1.15
N ALA A 447 -1.51 -10.83 0.07
CA ALA A 447 -0.87 -10.02 1.09
C ALA A 447 0.52 -10.56 1.46
N LEU A 448 0.59 -11.87 1.72
CA LEU A 448 1.86 -12.55 2.03
C LEU A 448 2.83 -12.48 0.86
N TYR A 449 2.35 -12.74 -0.36
CA TYR A 449 3.17 -12.60 -1.56
C TYR A 449 3.68 -11.16 -1.72
N GLY A 450 2.82 -10.17 -1.50
CA GLY A 450 3.16 -8.75 -1.53
C GLY A 450 4.33 -8.42 -0.61
N VAL A 451 4.27 -8.88 0.65
CA VAL A 451 5.35 -8.72 1.64
C VAL A 451 6.61 -9.48 1.22
N GLU A 452 6.50 -10.75 0.84
CA GLU A 452 7.65 -11.56 0.39
C GLU A 452 8.39 -10.93 -0.79
N ARG A 453 7.65 -10.29 -1.71
CA ARG A 453 8.24 -9.60 -2.86
C ARG A 453 9.08 -8.39 -2.48
N GLU A 454 8.80 -7.73 -1.36
CA GLU A 454 9.64 -6.62 -0.85
C GLU A 454 11.01 -7.11 -0.35
N PHE A 455 11.15 -8.41 -0.08
CA PHE A 455 12.37 -9.06 0.42
C PHE A 455 12.89 -10.17 -0.49
N ASN A 456 12.41 -10.26 -1.73
CA ASN A 456 12.70 -11.40 -2.61
C ASN A 456 14.20 -11.71 -2.71
N ASP A 457 15.05 -10.69 -2.88
CA ASP A 457 16.50 -10.89 -3.02
C ASP A 457 17.14 -11.36 -1.71
N ALA A 458 16.71 -10.81 -0.57
CA ALA A 458 17.17 -11.22 0.75
C ALA A 458 16.73 -12.66 1.06
N ILE A 459 15.48 -13.00 0.75
CA ILE A 459 14.93 -14.35 0.87
C ILE A 459 15.75 -15.32 0.00
N VAL A 460 15.90 -15.06 -1.31
CA VAL A 460 16.67 -15.92 -2.22
C VAL A 460 18.13 -16.05 -1.77
N GLY A 461 18.74 -14.98 -1.30
CA GLY A 461 20.08 -15.00 -0.70
C GLY A 461 20.16 -15.95 0.49
N GLN A 462 19.22 -15.86 1.42
CA GLN A 462 19.14 -16.74 2.58
C GLN A 462 18.93 -18.21 2.17
N TRP A 463 18.04 -18.47 1.21
CA TRP A 463 17.82 -19.82 0.68
C TRP A 463 19.09 -20.43 0.07
N ARG A 464 19.87 -19.64 -0.67
CA ARG A 464 21.16 -20.08 -1.24
C ARG A 464 22.16 -20.41 -0.13
N LEU A 465 22.26 -19.57 0.90
CA LEU A 465 23.14 -19.82 2.05
C LEU A 465 22.73 -21.10 2.79
N THR A 466 21.45 -21.29 3.07
CA THR A 466 20.91 -22.50 3.72
C THR A 466 21.17 -23.75 2.87
N LEU A 467 20.98 -23.67 1.55
CA LEU A 467 21.28 -24.78 0.63
C LEU A 467 22.78 -25.13 0.66
N ILE A 468 23.66 -24.14 0.58
CA ILE A 468 25.12 -24.36 0.62
C ILE A 468 25.51 -24.97 1.97
N ALA A 469 25.00 -24.45 3.09
CA ALA A 469 25.25 -24.99 4.42
C ALA A 469 24.78 -26.44 4.54
N GLY A 470 23.59 -26.76 4.02
CA GLY A 470 23.07 -28.13 3.97
C GLY A 470 23.95 -29.07 3.13
N LEU A 471 24.38 -28.63 1.94
CA LEU A 471 25.29 -29.40 1.08
C LEU A 471 26.64 -29.65 1.75
N LEU A 472 27.23 -28.63 2.39
CA LEU A 472 28.48 -28.76 3.15
C LEU A 472 28.32 -29.70 4.34
N THR A 473 27.18 -29.67 5.03
CA THR A 473 26.85 -30.59 6.12
C THR A 473 26.80 -32.04 5.62
N MET A 474 26.05 -32.30 4.55
CA MET A 474 25.97 -33.64 3.95
C MET A 474 27.32 -34.15 3.46
N LEU A 475 28.13 -33.28 2.85
CA LEU A 475 29.48 -33.60 2.41
C LEU A 475 30.39 -33.95 3.61
N GLY A 476 30.34 -33.14 4.67
CA GLY A 476 31.08 -33.38 5.91
C GLY A 476 30.71 -34.72 6.56
N VAL A 477 29.41 -35.02 6.68
CA VAL A 477 28.92 -36.32 7.18
C VAL A 477 29.39 -37.48 6.29
N THR A 478 29.33 -37.30 4.97
CA THR A 478 29.78 -38.33 4.02
C THR A 478 31.27 -38.61 4.22
N PHE A 479 32.13 -37.60 4.24
CA PHE A 479 33.57 -37.77 4.46
C PHE A 479 33.90 -38.39 5.81
N ALA A 480 33.15 -38.03 6.84
CA ALA A 480 33.26 -38.58 8.17
C ALA A 480 32.94 -40.08 8.26
N LEU A 481 31.96 -40.55 7.47
CA LEU A 481 31.53 -41.95 7.47
C LEU A 481 32.36 -42.82 6.51
N LEU A 482 33.05 -42.25 5.52
CA LEU A 482 33.88 -42.99 4.56
C LEU A 482 34.86 -44.01 5.18
N PRO A 483 35.57 -43.73 6.29
CA PRO A 483 36.45 -44.69 6.94
C PRO A 483 35.74 -45.95 7.45
N ALA A 484 34.48 -45.83 7.89
CA ALA A 484 33.67 -46.95 8.38
C ALA A 484 33.26 -47.93 7.25
N PHE A 485 33.35 -47.50 5.99
CA PHE A 485 33.03 -48.30 4.82
C PHE A 485 34.27 -48.84 4.08
N ARG A 486 35.49 -48.63 4.61
CA ARG A 486 36.69 -49.27 4.05
C ARG A 486 36.72 -50.75 4.45
N PRO A 487 36.76 -51.71 3.51
CA PRO A 487 36.83 -53.12 3.86
C PRO A 487 38.14 -53.40 4.61
N SER A 488 38.03 -53.93 5.83
CA SER A 488 39.16 -54.47 6.55
C SER A 488 39.66 -55.70 5.80
N ARG A 489 40.67 -55.53 4.94
CA ARG A 489 41.48 -56.67 4.48
C ARG A 489 42.25 -57.20 5.68
N ARG A 490 41.62 -58.07 6.48
CA ARG A 490 42.33 -59.07 7.27
C ARG A 490 42.94 -60.04 6.27
N GLY A 491 44.15 -59.76 5.83
CA GLY A 491 44.99 -60.77 5.23
C GLY A 491 45.32 -61.79 6.30
N GLU A 492 44.77 -63.00 6.17
CA GLU A 492 45.37 -64.18 6.77
C GLU A 492 46.79 -64.29 6.22
N ARG A 493 47.79 -64.13 7.09
CA ARG A 493 49.13 -64.66 6.85
C ARG A 493 49.29 -65.88 7.72
N SER A 494 49.62 -66.98 7.04
CA SER A 494 49.96 -68.33 7.51
C SER A 494 50.90 -68.38 8.70
#